data_AF-A0A0F9Y114-F1
#
_entry.id   AF-A0A0F9Y114-F1
#
_cell.length_a   1.000
_cell.length_b   1.000
_cell.length_c   1.000
_cell.angle_alpha   90.00
_cell.angle_beta   90.00
_cell.angle_gamma   90.00
#
_symmetry.space_group_name_H-M   'P 1'
#
loop_
_entity.id
_entity.type
_entity.pdbx_description
1 polymer ?
#
loop_
_entity_poly.entity_id
_entity_poly.type
_entity_poly.pdbx_seq_one_letter_code
_entity_poly.pdbx_strand_id
1 'polypeptide(L)'
;MDSRKLESHSTLEACNDVPTQHGQNPISPQSNETPNPEAYAYALWDETLPEVAPSTLPEHHDPSIARAIQPAQRKRGPRKVTILALVAAAVVIAGIVGGTVGGILGRRTSSMSPTCSNINIHCASALTATNRTDASGFVHRTISFQDPNNAIISRLWDSQNRTWTTANVTDYFSKKSTPLPGPPMPGSPLASASTDGNLSIGPFHLWYLDLNRSICSVYLDPDSRTWMIDSEVNEATLTAGIALAATWQRPSGGRGSNKDGHWIVAYQSPLGDILTANSSDWANPVGAVVSSDVPPNSSLAIVPQLNGARLDGLALAFENLGNPNNMEKTTLHAQWDHVGDNGLVTDLPANPQFAITQFDNWTNFLYLALFPDDKVTASCYLKDLPLFAIPNIIFSGGPTNQFSSIASTTDAMFYGIFNDTIIEYSVDTKSQSTFHYVGVVYP
;
A
#
# COMPACT_ATOMS: atom_id res chain seq x y z
N MET A 1 6.92 38.06 73.53
CA MET A 1 7.19 38.18 72.08
C MET A 1 7.25 36.77 71.53
N ASP A 2 6.51 36.56 70.46
CA ASP A 2 5.74 35.38 70.04
C ASP A 2 6.44 34.00 70.11
N SER A 3 5.85 32.99 70.78
CA SER A 3 4.71 32.09 70.40
C SER A 3 5.20 30.91 69.53
N ARG A 4 5.55 29.74 70.09
CA ARG A 4 4.72 28.55 70.45
C ARG A 4 4.08 27.77 69.27
N LYS A 5 4.14 26.43 69.42
CA LYS A 5 3.38 25.28 68.84
C LYS A 5 4.24 24.40 67.91
N LEU A 6 4.59 23.13 68.19
CA LEU A 6 4.04 22.02 69.02
C LEU A 6 2.64 21.53 68.63
N GLU A 7 2.53 20.19 68.60
CA GLU A 7 1.38 19.27 68.47
C GLU A 7 1.24 18.60 67.08
N SER A 8 1.47 17.28 66.87
CA SER A 8 1.14 16.01 67.57
C SER A 8 -0.23 15.44 67.22
N HIS A 9 -0.28 14.14 66.86
CA HIS A 9 -1.31 13.11 67.13
C HIS A 9 -0.85 11.84 66.34
N SER A 10 -0.52 10.64 66.84
CA SER A 10 -0.93 9.83 68.01
C SER A 10 -2.46 9.66 68.02
N THR A 11 -3.06 8.47 67.84
CA THR A 11 -2.85 7.18 68.57
C THR A 11 -3.75 6.08 67.97
N LEU A 12 -3.60 4.85 68.53
CA LEU A 12 -4.53 3.70 68.60
C LEU A 12 -4.17 2.57 67.62
N GLU A 13 -4.11 1.28 67.97
CA GLU A 13 -4.52 0.57 69.19
C GLU A 13 -3.89 -0.83 69.18
N ALA A 14 -3.67 -1.39 70.36
CA ALA A 14 -3.22 -2.77 70.57
C ALA A 14 -4.42 -3.72 70.65
N CYS A 15 -4.27 -4.97 70.17
CA CYS A 15 -5.06 -6.13 70.63
C CYS A 15 -4.33 -7.46 70.37
N ASN A 16 -3.86 -8.06 71.48
CA ASN A 16 -4.01 -9.46 71.94
C ASN A 16 -3.93 -10.65 70.96
N ASP A 17 -2.85 -11.42 71.12
CA ASP A 17 -2.75 -12.86 71.44
C ASP A 17 -3.90 -13.89 71.17
N VAL A 18 -3.54 -14.89 70.31
CA VAL A 18 -3.64 -16.38 70.49
C VAL A 18 -5.00 -17.09 70.21
N PRO A 19 -5.11 -18.39 69.78
CA PRO A 19 -4.23 -19.39 69.12
C PRO A 19 -4.85 -20.13 67.87
N THR A 20 -4.05 -21.05 67.26
CA THR A 20 -4.42 -22.23 66.41
C THR A 20 -5.00 -21.94 65.00
N GLN A 21 -4.78 -22.70 63.92
CA GLN A 21 -4.35 -24.09 63.70
C GLN A 21 -3.82 -24.28 62.24
N HIS A 22 -3.10 -25.37 62.01
CA HIS A 22 -2.87 -26.11 60.74
C HIS A 22 -2.19 -25.43 59.54
N GLY A 23 -1.01 -25.98 59.20
CA GLY A 23 -0.26 -25.65 58.00
C GLY A 23 -0.92 -26.11 56.70
N GLN A 24 -0.70 -25.31 55.67
CA GLN A 24 -0.71 -25.67 54.25
C GLN A 24 0.23 -24.70 53.52
N ASN A 25 1.06 -25.23 52.62
CA ASN A 25 2.02 -24.49 51.79
C ASN A 25 1.33 -23.40 50.95
N PRO A 26 1.88 -22.18 50.83
CA PRO A 26 1.46 -21.26 49.80
C PRO A 26 2.13 -21.60 48.47
N ILE A 27 1.28 -22.06 47.55
CA ILE A 27 1.49 -22.08 46.11
C ILE A 27 1.74 -20.64 45.65
N SER A 28 2.83 -20.41 44.91
CA SER A 28 3.13 -19.14 44.24
C SER A 28 1.95 -18.70 43.37
N PRO A 29 1.59 -17.41 43.35
CA PRO A 29 0.60 -16.91 42.40
C PRO A 29 1.19 -17.00 40.99
N GLN A 30 0.66 -17.95 40.20
CA GLN A 30 0.79 -17.90 38.75
C GLN A 30 0.16 -16.59 38.28
N SER A 31 0.99 -15.74 37.68
CA SER A 31 0.53 -14.62 36.89
C SER A 31 -0.42 -15.13 35.81
N ASN A 32 -1.67 -14.67 35.86
CA ASN A 32 -2.60 -14.77 34.75
C ASN A 32 -2.05 -13.92 33.60
N GLU A 33 -1.13 -14.49 32.83
CA GLU A 33 -0.87 -14.05 31.48
C GLU A 33 -2.12 -14.34 30.66
N THR A 34 -2.85 -13.28 30.32
CA THR A 34 -3.80 -13.32 29.21
C THR A 34 -3.07 -13.86 27.98
N PRO A 35 -3.53 -14.97 27.38
CA PRO A 35 -2.84 -15.57 26.24
C PRO A 35 -2.86 -14.60 25.07
N ASN A 36 -1.67 -14.37 24.49
CA ASN A 36 -1.50 -13.70 23.21
C ASN A 36 -2.32 -14.47 22.15
N PRO A 37 -3.35 -13.86 21.52
CA PRO A 37 -4.21 -14.54 20.55
C PRO A 37 -3.49 -14.96 19.25
N GLU A 38 -2.22 -14.60 19.05
CA GLU A 38 -1.47 -14.93 17.82
C GLU A 38 -0.75 -16.30 17.85
N ALA A 39 -0.69 -16.98 19.00
CA ALA A 39 0.04 -18.26 19.10
C ALA A 39 -0.74 -19.48 18.55
N TYR A 40 -2.02 -19.34 18.19
CA TYR A 40 -2.89 -20.47 17.83
C TYR A 40 -3.11 -20.68 16.32
N ALA A 41 -2.55 -19.86 15.43
CA ALA A 41 -2.86 -19.92 14.00
C ALA A 41 -2.04 -20.95 13.18
N TYR A 42 -1.03 -21.62 13.75
CA TYR A 42 -0.03 -22.34 12.93
C TYR A 42 0.11 -23.85 13.18
N ALA A 43 -0.75 -24.47 13.99
CA ALA A 43 -0.65 -25.90 14.31
C ALA A 43 -1.45 -26.86 13.39
N LEU A 44 -2.08 -26.38 12.29
CA LEU A 44 -3.02 -27.17 11.50
C LEU A 44 -2.77 -27.06 9.98
N TRP A 45 -1.57 -27.43 9.54
CA TRP A 45 -1.30 -27.76 8.13
C TRP A 45 -0.29 -28.92 8.05
N ASP A 46 -0.64 -30.04 8.68
CA ASP A 46 0.00 -31.33 8.43
C ASP A 46 -1.10 -32.32 7.99
N GLU A 47 -1.42 -32.30 6.71
CA GLU A 47 -2.14 -33.39 6.06
C GLU A 47 -1.38 -33.78 4.78
N THR A 48 -0.68 -34.91 4.90
CA THR A 48 -0.10 -35.67 3.80
C THR A 48 -1.17 -36.02 2.77
N LEU A 49 -1.06 -35.49 1.55
CA LEU A 49 -1.87 -35.93 0.40
C LEU A 49 -1.11 -36.97 -0.45
N PRO A 50 -1.82 -37.95 -1.06
CA PRO A 50 -1.22 -39.15 -1.62
C PRO A 50 -0.54 -38.90 -2.98
N GLU A 51 0.51 -39.68 -3.22
CA GLU A 51 1.31 -39.74 -4.44
C GLU A 51 0.44 -40.12 -5.65
N VAL A 52 0.37 -39.24 -6.66
CA VAL A 52 -0.29 -39.50 -7.95
C VAL A 52 0.76 -39.91 -8.96
N ALA A 53 0.60 -41.12 -9.51
CA ALA A 53 1.46 -41.72 -10.53
C ALA A 53 1.44 -40.96 -11.87
N PRO A 54 2.52 -41.04 -12.69
CA PRO A 54 2.62 -40.30 -13.94
C PRO A 54 1.74 -40.88 -15.06
N SER A 55 0.95 -40.02 -15.70
CA SER A 55 0.20 -40.31 -16.92
C SER A 55 1.05 -40.02 -18.16
N THR A 56 1.44 -41.07 -18.88
CA THR A 56 1.98 -40.99 -20.24
C THR A 56 0.84 -40.85 -21.26
N LEU A 57 0.88 -39.84 -22.12
CA LEU A 57 0.11 -39.80 -23.37
C LEU A 57 0.98 -39.28 -24.53
N PRO A 58 0.80 -39.80 -25.76
CA PRO A 58 1.79 -39.68 -26.82
C PRO A 58 1.53 -38.52 -27.78
N GLU A 59 2.64 -37.98 -28.31
CA GLU A 59 2.72 -37.10 -29.48
C GLU A 59 2.05 -37.73 -30.71
N HIS A 60 1.17 -36.98 -31.38
CA HIS A 60 0.70 -37.30 -32.72
C HIS A 60 1.04 -36.15 -33.67
N HIS A 61 2.11 -36.34 -34.43
CA HIS A 61 2.42 -35.57 -35.64
C HIS A 61 1.51 -36.02 -36.80
N ASP A 62 1.01 -35.10 -37.60
CA ASP A 62 0.61 -35.39 -38.98
C ASP A 62 0.87 -34.18 -39.90
N PRO A 63 1.71 -34.30 -40.95
CA PRO A 63 1.92 -33.26 -41.95
C PRO A 63 1.29 -33.64 -43.30
N SER A 64 0.43 -32.78 -43.83
CA SER A 64 0.15 -32.54 -45.26
C SER A 64 -1.24 -31.88 -45.35
N ILE A 65 -1.49 -30.85 -46.15
CA ILE A 65 -1.61 -30.91 -47.61
C ILE A 65 -1.51 -29.47 -48.15
N ALA A 66 -0.63 -29.28 -49.14
CA ALA A 66 -0.62 -28.11 -50.01
C ALA A 66 -1.75 -28.20 -51.05
N ARG A 67 -2.48 -27.10 -51.28
CA ARG A 67 -3.14 -26.84 -52.58
C ARG A 67 -3.41 -25.36 -52.82
N ALA A 68 -2.90 -24.91 -53.96
CA ALA A 68 -3.08 -23.58 -54.54
C ALA A 68 -4.48 -23.40 -55.13
N ILE A 69 -5.11 -22.24 -54.89
CA ILE A 69 -6.20 -21.70 -55.74
C ILE A 69 -6.06 -20.17 -55.87
N GLN A 70 -6.22 -19.70 -57.10
CA GLN A 70 -6.02 -18.37 -57.66
C GLN A 70 -6.95 -17.27 -57.09
N PRO A 71 -6.59 -15.97 -57.25
CA PRO A 71 -7.45 -14.85 -56.89
C PRO A 71 -8.46 -14.51 -58.01
N ALA A 72 -9.76 -14.56 -57.69
CA ALA A 72 -10.81 -14.04 -58.55
C ALA A 72 -11.08 -12.57 -58.25
N GLN A 73 -10.85 -11.72 -59.26
CA GLN A 73 -11.22 -10.30 -59.26
C GLN A 73 -12.74 -10.13 -59.17
N ARG A 74 -13.22 -9.32 -58.22
CA ARG A 74 -14.59 -8.80 -58.21
C ARG A 74 -14.60 -7.28 -58.37
N LYS A 75 -15.10 -6.85 -59.53
CA LYS A 75 -15.52 -5.49 -59.86
C LYS A 75 -16.61 -5.02 -58.88
N ARG A 76 -16.41 -3.86 -58.23
CA ARG A 76 -17.46 -3.09 -57.56
C ARG A 76 -17.59 -1.73 -58.25
N GLY A 77 -18.78 -1.44 -58.78
CA GLY A 77 -19.14 -0.15 -59.36
C GLY A 77 -19.54 0.89 -58.29
N PRO A 78 -19.65 2.17 -58.68
CA PRO A 78 -19.74 3.29 -57.73
C PRO A 78 -21.20 3.70 -57.47
N ARG A 79 -21.55 3.97 -56.21
CA ARG A 79 -22.74 4.76 -55.86
C ARG A 79 -22.42 5.74 -54.72
N LYS A 80 -22.35 7.01 -55.11
CA LYS A 80 -22.83 8.22 -54.41
C LYS A 80 -22.37 8.43 -52.97
N VAL A 81 -21.20 9.07 -52.83
CA VAL A 81 -20.76 9.79 -51.63
C VAL A 81 -20.81 11.28 -51.94
N THR A 82 -21.82 11.97 -51.43
CA THR A 82 -21.85 13.44 -51.28
C THR A 82 -23.10 13.80 -50.48
N ILE A 83 -22.96 13.99 -49.17
CA ILE A 83 -23.82 14.78 -48.25
C ILE A 83 -23.31 14.66 -46.80
N LEU A 84 -22.59 13.60 -46.42
CA LEU A 84 -22.15 13.38 -45.03
C LEU A 84 -20.91 14.21 -44.58
N ALA A 85 -20.15 14.80 -45.51
CA ALA A 85 -18.91 15.51 -45.18
C ALA A 85 -19.11 16.95 -44.66
N LEU A 86 -20.28 17.57 -44.88
CA LEU A 86 -20.56 18.95 -44.43
C LEU A 86 -21.07 19.02 -42.98
N VAL A 87 -21.69 17.95 -42.46
CA VAL A 87 -22.14 17.88 -41.06
C VAL A 87 -20.98 17.57 -40.12
N ALA A 88 -19.99 16.79 -40.55
CA ALA A 88 -18.80 16.51 -39.76
C ALA A 88 -17.89 17.75 -39.56
N ALA A 89 -17.84 18.67 -40.52
CA ALA A 89 -17.04 19.89 -40.39
C ALA A 89 -17.65 20.93 -39.41
N ALA A 90 -18.98 20.95 -39.26
CA ALA A 90 -19.65 21.86 -38.33
C ALA A 90 -19.55 21.42 -36.86
N VAL A 91 -19.45 20.11 -36.59
CA VAL A 91 -19.28 19.57 -35.23
C VAL A 91 -17.85 19.76 -34.72
N VAL A 92 -16.85 19.84 -35.60
CA VAL A 92 -15.45 20.08 -35.22
C VAL A 92 -15.21 21.55 -34.79
N ILE A 93 -16.05 22.50 -35.21
CA ILE A 93 -15.88 23.93 -34.85
C ILE A 93 -16.65 24.29 -33.56
N ALA A 94 -17.68 23.53 -33.18
CA ALA A 94 -18.42 23.75 -31.93
C ALA A 94 -17.79 23.08 -30.69
N GLY A 95 -16.77 22.24 -30.87
CA GLY A 95 -16.08 21.50 -29.79
C GLY A 95 -14.77 22.11 -29.28
N ILE A 96 -14.49 23.39 -29.56
CA ILE A 96 -13.22 24.07 -29.20
C ILE A 96 -13.39 25.03 -27.99
N VAL A 97 -14.57 25.10 -27.36
CA VAL A 97 -14.77 25.91 -26.14
C VAL A 97 -15.45 25.06 -25.06
N GLY A 98 -14.66 24.49 -24.16
CA GLY A 98 -15.21 23.81 -22.98
C GLY A 98 -14.33 22.81 -22.22
N GLY A 99 -13.00 22.84 -22.37
CA GLY A 99 -12.09 21.93 -21.65
C GLY A 99 -11.08 22.70 -20.80
N THR A 100 -11.47 23.14 -19.61
CA THR A 100 -10.53 23.67 -18.62
C THR A 100 -10.18 22.63 -17.57
N VAL A 101 -8.96 22.10 -17.68
CA VAL A 101 -7.91 21.88 -16.66
C VAL A 101 -8.35 21.47 -15.24
N GLY A 102 -8.02 20.23 -14.87
CA GLY A 102 -8.11 19.69 -13.51
C GLY A 102 -6.98 18.70 -13.21
N GLY A 103 -5.74 19.14 -13.37
CA GLY A 103 -4.52 18.42 -12.97
C GLY A 103 -3.49 19.47 -12.60
N ILE A 104 -2.85 19.31 -11.44
CA ILE A 104 -1.99 20.30 -10.81
C ILE A 104 -0.74 20.55 -11.67
N LEU A 105 -0.87 21.47 -12.63
CA LEU A 105 0.18 22.37 -13.07
C LEU A 105 -0.28 23.76 -12.69
N GLY A 106 0.47 24.39 -11.78
CA GLY A 106 0.23 25.76 -11.36
C GLY A 106 0.10 26.69 -12.56
N ARG A 107 -0.99 27.45 -12.58
CA ARG A 107 -1.04 28.72 -13.31
C ARG A 107 0.20 29.52 -12.91
N ARG A 108 1.01 29.91 -13.90
CA ARG A 108 1.78 31.15 -13.85
C ARG A 108 0.84 32.35 -13.97
N THR A 109 -0.13 32.45 -13.05
CA THR A 109 -0.41 33.74 -12.45
C THR A 109 0.70 33.93 -11.43
N SER A 110 1.29 35.11 -11.34
CA SER A 110 2.21 35.49 -10.28
C SER A 110 1.48 35.55 -8.92
N SER A 111 0.66 34.55 -8.60
CA SER A 111 0.17 34.26 -7.26
C SER A 111 1.20 33.34 -6.64
N MET A 112 1.85 33.82 -5.59
CA MET A 112 2.79 33.07 -4.75
C MET A 112 2.35 31.60 -4.70
N SER A 113 3.23 30.67 -5.09
CA SER A 113 3.06 29.25 -4.73
C SER A 113 2.61 29.24 -3.28
N PRO A 114 1.49 28.60 -2.91
CA PRO A 114 1.06 28.57 -1.52
C PRO A 114 2.26 28.09 -0.72
N THR A 115 2.86 29.01 0.03
CA THR A 115 4.05 28.73 0.81
C THR A 115 3.61 27.68 1.78
N CYS A 116 4.17 26.47 1.66
CA CYS A 116 3.84 25.40 2.56
C CYS A 116 4.08 25.91 3.99
N SER A 117 3.00 26.09 4.74
CA SER A 117 3.03 26.66 6.10
C SER A 117 3.37 25.61 7.14
N ASN A 118 3.38 24.34 6.74
CA ASN A 118 3.76 23.23 7.59
C ASN A 118 5.23 23.31 7.97
N ILE A 119 5.54 22.90 9.18
CA ILE A 119 6.87 22.97 9.78
C ILE A 119 7.52 21.58 9.76
N ASN A 120 6.71 20.52 9.86
CA ASN A 120 7.18 19.15 10.07
C ASN A 120 7.05 18.27 8.81
N ILE A 121 5.98 18.43 8.03
CA ILE A 121 5.58 17.57 6.91
C ILE A 121 5.29 18.43 5.68
N HIS A 122 5.82 18.05 4.53
CA HIS A 122 5.52 18.72 3.26
C HIS A 122 4.00 18.73 2.98
N CYS A 123 3.46 19.86 2.54
CA CYS A 123 2.01 20.04 2.35
C CYS A 123 1.41 19.13 1.27
N ALA A 124 2.24 18.68 0.33
CA ALA A 124 1.89 17.68 -0.68
C ALA A 124 2.62 16.35 -0.44
N SER A 125 3.02 16.06 0.81
CA SER A 125 3.67 14.79 1.13
C SER A 125 2.71 13.65 0.83
N ALA A 126 3.15 12.68 0.03
CA ALA A 126 2.57 11.35 0.06
C ALA A 126 2.92 10.65 1.37
N LEU A 127 2.12 9.67 1.74
CA LEU A 127 2.37 8.77 2.86
C LEU A 127 2.47 7.34 2.32
N THR A 128 3.47 6.59 2.77
CA THR A 128 3.53 5.15 2.53
C THR A 128 3.81 4.42 3.83
N ALA A 129 3.25 3.24 3.99
CA ALA A 129 3.42 2.42 5.17
C ALA A 129 3.55 0.95 4.80
N THR A 130 4.39 0.22 5.52
CA THR A 130 4.50 -1.23 5.39
C THR A 130 4.92 -1.83 6.73
N ASN A 131 4.77 -3.14 6.86
CA ASN A 131 5.03 -3.86 8.10
C ASN A 131 5.64 -5.22 7.80
N ARG A 132 6.49 -5.68 8.72
CA ARG A 132 7.04 -7.04 8.73
C ARG A 132 7.03 -7.59 10.14
N THR A 133 7.02 -8.91 10.25
CA THR A 133 7.25 -9.59 11.52
C THR A 133 8.58 -10.30 11.42
N ASP A 134 9.50 -10.03 12.34
CA ASP A 134 10.81 -10.67 12.34
C ASP A 134 10.75 -12.13 12.83
N ALA A 135 11.89 -12.82 12.77
CA ALA A 135 12.00 -14.22 13.21
C ALA A 135 11.74 -14.43 14.72
N SER A 136 11.77 -13.36 15.51
CA SER A 136 11.45 -13.39 16.95
C SER A 136 9.97 -13.10 17.23
N GLY A 137 9.16 -12.87 16.20
CA GLY A 137 7.74 -12.54 16.33
C GLY A 137 7.48 -11.07 16.64
N PHE A 138 8.48 -10.19 16.55
CA PHE A 138 8.26 -8.76 16.75
C PHE A 138 7.81 -8.12 15.43
N VAL A 139 6.68 -7.43 15.49
CA VAL A 139 6.18 -6.57 14.42
C VAL A 139 7.03 -5.30 14.36
N HIS A 140 7.47 -4.98 13.15
CA HIS A 140 8.13 -3.74 12.77
C HIS A 140 7.26 -3.03 11.75
N ARG A 141 7.05 -1.72 11.92
CA ARG A 141 6.33 -0.91 10.93
C ARG A 141 7.20 0.24 10.47
N THR A 142 7.12 0.57 9.20
CA THR A 142 7.79 1.73 8.63
C THR A 142 6.76 2.62 7.99
N ILE A 143 6.84 3.91 8.29
CA ILE A 143 6.05 4.96 7.64
C ILE A 143 7.02 5.96 7.04
N SER A 144 6.88 6.27 5.76
CA SER A 144 7.73 7.25 5.09
C SER A 144 6.91 8.41 4.52
N PHE A 145 7.47 9.62 4.62
CA PHE A 145 6.88 10.88 4.17
C PHE A 145 7.99 11.88 3.82
N GLN A 146 7.63 13.04 3.26
CA GLN A 146 8.56 14.15 2.98
C GLN A 146 8.40 15.27 4.00
N ASP A 147 9.52 15.84 4.45
CA ASP A 147 9.53 17.10 5.21
C ASP A 147 9.41 18.33 4.28
N PRO A 148 9.21 19.56 4.81
CA PRO A 148 9.11 20.77 4.00
C PRO A 148 10.34 21.09 3.12
N ASN A 149 11.48 20.43 3.35
CA ASN A 149 12.71 20.56 2.56
C ASN A 149 12.86 19.46 1.50
N ASN A 150 11.81 18.63 1.30
CA ASN A 150 11.78 17.46 0.41
C ASN A 150 12.68 16.31 0.86
N ALA A 151 13.20 16.34 2.10
CA ALA A 151 13.91 15.21 2.67
C ALA A 151 12.92 14.09 2.96
N ILE A 152 13.29 12.86 2.62
CA ILE A 152 12.48 11.70 2.98
C ILE A 152 12.77 11.32 4.42
N ILE A 153 11.73 11.34 5.24
CA ILE A 153 11.74 10.95 6.64
C ILE A 153 11.04 9.60 6.76
N SER A 154 11.62 8.70 7.55
CA SER A 154 11.01 7.42 7.89
C SER A 154 10.85 7.28 9.41
N ARG A 155 9.67 6.85 9.83
CA ARG A 155 9.36 6.47 11.21
C ARG A 155 9.35 4.95 11.30
N LEU A 156 10.11 4.41 12.24
CA LEU A 156 10.32 2.99 12.41
C LEU A 156 9.77 2.58 13.78
N TRP A 157 8.71 1.78 13.79
CA TRP A 157 8.14 1.17 14.99
C TRP A 157 8.78 -0.18 15.25
N ASP A 158 9.11 -0.43 16.51
CA ASP A 158 9.57 -1.71 17.00
C ASP A 158 8.64 -2.17 18.14
N SER A 159 7.89 -3.25 17.93
CA SER A 159 6.93 -3.76 18.92
C SER A 159 7.59 -4.32 20.20
N GLN A 160 8.87 -4.70 20.14
CA GLN A 160 9.60 -5.22 21.31
C GLN A 160 9.76 -4.13 22.37
N ASN A 161 10.20 -2.95 21.94
CA ASN A 161 10.40 -1.81 22.81
C ASN A 161 9.19 -0.85 22.86
N ARG A 162 8.23 -1.04 21.94
CA ARG A 162 7.04 -0.20 21.77
C ARG A 162 7.39 1.26 21.55
N THR A 163 8.38 1.51 20.70
CA THR A 163 8.84 2.88 20.39
C THR A 163 8.89 3.14 18.90
N TRP A 164 8.65 4.39 18.55
CA TRP A 164 8.94 4.94 17.23
C TRP A 164 10.30 5.63 17.22
N THR A 165 11.09 5.39 16.19
CA THR A 165 12.35 6.10 15.92
C THR A 165 12.26 6.86 14.61
N THR A 166 12.98 7.98 14.47
CA THR A 166 13.08 8.75 13.21
C THR A 166 14.38 8.43 12.51
N ALA A 167 14.32 8.19 11.20
CA ALA A 167 15.45 8.26 10.30
C ALA A 167 15.21 9.34 9.24
N ASN A 168 16.15 10.28 9.08
CA ASN A 168 16.18 11.15 7.90
C ASN A 168 16.99 10.43 6.81
N VAL A 169 16.29 9.83 5.85
CA VAL A 169 16.89 8.98 4.81
C VAL A 169 17.76 9.81 3.87
N THR A 170 17.29 11.00 3.49
CA THR A 170 18.06 11.91 2.63
C THR A 170 19.35 12.39 3.31
N ASP A 171 19.28 12.79 4.58
CA ASP A 171 20.46 13.20 5.36
C ASP A 171 21.41 12.03 5.63
N TYR A 172 20.89 10.80 5.81
CA TYR A 172 21.72 9.61 5.95
C TYR A 172 22.65 9.43 4.74
N PHE A 173 22.12 9.55 3.51
CA PHE A 173 22.92 9.43 2.29
C PHE A 173 23.76 10.66 1.98
N SER A 174 23.36 11.87 2.42
CA SER A 174 24.17 13.08 2.24
C SER A 174 25.54 12.99 2.92
N LYS A 175 25.64 12.18 3.98
CA LYS A 175 26.85 11.93 4.78
C LYS A 175 27.68 10.76 4.26
N LYS A 176 27.23 10.04 3.23
CA LYS A 176 27.92 8.87 2.65
C LYS A 176 28.68 9.26 1.39
N SER A 177 29.66 8.43 1.02
CA SER A 177 30.37 8.56 -0.26
C SER A 177 29.49 8.25 -1.46
N THR A 178 28.42 7.47 -1.26
CA THR A 178 27.41 7.14 -2.26
C THR A 178 26.15 7.96 -1.96
N PRO A 179 25.92 9.08 -2.65
CA PRO A 179 24.75 9.91 -2.42
C PRO A 179 23.48 9.18 -2.86
N LEU A 180 22.34 9.69 -2.38
CA LEU A 180 21.03 9.22 -2.80
C LEU A 180 20.91 9.31 -4.34
N PRO A 181 20.35 8.29 -5.02
CA PRO A 181 20.11 8.35 -6.46
C PRO A 181 19.06 9.43 -6.76
N GLY A 182 19.54 10.61 -7.16
CA GLY A 182 18.71 11.79 -7.40
C GLY A 182 18.10 12.41 -6.11
N PRO A 183 17.98 13.74 -6.03
CA PRO A 183 17.19 14.36 -4.98
C PRO A 183 15.68 14.07 -5.21
N PRO A 184 14.90 13.76 -4.17
CA PRO A 184 13.46 13.54 -4.29
C PRO A 184 12.76 14.80 -4.83
N MET A 185 11.78 14.63 -5.71
CA MET A 185 10.97 15.77 -6.14
C MET A 185 10.05 16.26 -5.01
N PRO A 186 9.72 17.57 -4.94
CA PRO A 186 8.72 18.07 -3.99
C PRO A 186 7.35 17.42 -4.20
N GLY A 187 6.78 16.86 -3.14
CA GLY A 187 5.54 16.08 -3.21
C GLY A 187 5.71 14.78 -4.01
N SER A 188 6.89 14.17 -3.95
CA SER A 188 7.14 12.88 -4.59
C SER A 188 6.10 11.86 -4.11
N PRO A 189 5.50 11.06 -5.02
CA PRO A 189 4.82 9.86 -4.57
C PRO A 189 5.83 8.96 -3.86
N LEU A 190 5.36 8.23 -2.86
CA LEU A 190 6.16 7.30 -2.09
C LEU A 190 5.45 5.95 -2.12
N ALA A 191 6.22 4.89 -2.31
CA ALA A 191 5.72 3.53 -2.20
C ALA A 191 6.71 2.71 -1.36
N SER A 192 6.21 1.74 -0.61
CA SER A 192 7.05 0.90 0.22
C SER A 192 6.52 -0.51 0.31
N ALA A 193 7.43 -1.45 0.56
CA ALA A 193 7.11 -2.85 0.72
C ALA A 193 8.10 -3.50 1.68
N SER A 194 7.62 -4.52 2.39
CA SER A 194 8.47 -5.45 3.13
C SER A 194 7.97 -6.87 2.92
N THR A 195 8.83 -7.83 3.24
CA THR A 195 8.46 -9.25 3.24
C THR A 195 7.39 -9.55 4.29
N ASP A 196 6.57 -10.55 4.00
CA ASP A 196 5.66 -11.11 4.98
C ASP A 196 6.30 -12.25 5.79
N GLY A 197 5.64 -12.64 6.89
CA GLY A 197 6.23 -13.43 7.97
C GLY A 197 6.94 -14.75 7.58
N ASN A 198 7.88 -15.15 8.45
CA ASN A 198 8.64 -16.40 8.47
C ASN A 198 9.64 -16.66 7.33
N LEU A 199 9.66 -15.83 6.30
CA LEU A 199 10.78 -15.81 5.36
C LEU A 199 11.93 -15.03 6.00
N SER A 200 13.16 -15.44 5.69
CA SER A 200 14.41 -14.81 6.11
C SER A 200 14.26 -13.28 6.12
N ILE A 201 14.79 -12.64 7.17
CA ILE A 201 14.63 -11.21 7.48
C ILE A 201 14.81 -10.36 6.21
N GLY A 202 13.70 -10.04 5.54
CA GLY A 202 13.76 -9.29 4.30
C GLY A 202 13.82 -7.79 4.57
N PRO A 203 14.51 -7.02 3.72
CA PRO A 203 14.60 -5.59 3.86
C PRO A 203 13.24 -4.89 3.73
N PHE A 204 13.17 -3.67 4.26
CA PHE A 204 12.14 -2.71 3.91
C PHE A 204 12.62 -1.94 2.68
N HIS A 205 11.85 -1.90 1.60
CA HIS A 205 12.14 -1.09 0.42
C HIS A 205 11.25 0.15 0.38
N LEU A 206 11.81 1.24 -0.14
CA LEU A 206 11.17 2.53 -0.36
C LEU A 206 11.51 3.03 -1.75
N TRP A 207 10.46 3.32 -2.52
CA TRP A 207 10.52 3.92 -3.84
C TRP A 207 9.98 5.33 -3.83
N TYR A 208 10.60 6.20 -4.62
CA TYR A 208 10.22 7.60 -4.80
C TYR A 208 10.57 8.07 -6.21
N LEU A 209 10.17 9.28 -6.57
CA LEU A 209 10.54 9.93 -7.82
C LEU A 209 11.58 11.02 -7.59
N ASP A 210 12.62 11.04 -8.42
CA ASP A 210 13.56 12.15 -8.47
C ASP A 210 13.00 13.34 -9.27
N LEU A 211 13.78 14.42 -9.38
CA LEU A 211 13.41 15.62 -10.16
C LEU A 211 13.18 15.35 -11.66
N ASN A 212 13.69 14.25 -12.20
CA ASN A 212 13.49 13.82 -13.59
C ASN A 212 12.33 12.82 -13.73
N ARG A 213 11.60 12.54 -12.63
CA ARG A 213 10.56 11.51 -12.54
C ARG A 213 11.07 10.08 -12.78
N SER A 214 12.36 9.87 -12.56
CA SER A 214 12.96 8.54 -12.52
C SER A 214 12.53 7.87 -11.22
N ILE A 215 12.15 6.59 -11.28
CA ILE A 215 11.87 5.80 -10.08
C ILE A 215 13.20 5.45 -9.43
N CYS A 216 13.37 5.90 -8.19
CA CYS A 216 14.54 5.63 -7.39
C CYS A 216 14.16 4.73 -6.21
N SER A 217 15.11 3.90 -5.77
CA SER A 217 14.90 2.94 -4.68
C SER A 217 16.04 2.94 -3.68
N VAL A 218 15.65 2.84 -2.41
CA VAL A 218 16.52 2.59 -1.26
C VAL A 218 15.86 1.56 -0.35
N TYR A 219 16.66 0.86 0.45
CA TYR A 219 16.13 -0.12 1.39
C TYR A 219 16.84 -0.07 2.73
N LEU A 220 16.14 -0.48 3.78
CA LEU A 220 16.69 -0.65 5.12
C LEU A 220 17.07 -2.11 5.31
N ASP A 221 18.37 -2.36 5.40
CA ASP A 221 18.91 -3.66 5.75
C ASP A 221 18.49 -4.02 7.18
N PRO A 222 17.80 -5.13 7.39
CA PRO A 222 17.19 -5.38 8.68
C PRO A 222 18.20 -5.89 9.73
N ASP A 223 19.33 -6.44 9.29
CA ASP A 223 20.40 -6.94 10.16
C ASP A 223 21.29 -5.79 10.65
N SER A 224 21.83 -5.00 9.74
CA SER A 224 22.69 -3.86 10.11
C SER A 224 21.89 -2.62 10.55
N ARG A 225 20.59 -2.58 10.26
CA ARG A 225 19.72 -1.39 10.42
C ARG A 225 20.28 -0.17 9.67
N THR A 226 20.88 -0.41 8.51
CA THR A 226 21.44 0.65 7.67
C THR A 226 20.68 0.80 6.36
N TRP A 227 20.53 2.05 5.91
CA TRP A 227 19.96 2.33 4.61
C TRP A 227 21.00 2.06 3.52
N MET A 228 20.54 1.42 2.44
CA MET A 228 21.33 1.03 1.28
C MET A 228 20.62 1.46 -0.01
N ILE A 229 21.40 1.65 -1.07
CA ILE A 229 20.89 1.98 -2.41
C ILE A 229 20.54 0.67 -3.10
N ASP A 230 19.37 0.65 -3.73
CA ASP A 230 18.93 -0.47 -4.57
C ASP A 230 19.44 -0.27 -6.01
N SER A 231 20.66 -0.75 -6.30
CA SER A 231 21.32 -0.48 -7.58
C SER A 231 20.54 -0.99 -8.78
N GLU A 232 19.84 -2.12 -8.65
CA GLU A 232 19.14 -2.78 -9.76
C GLU A 232 17.99 -1.93 -10.30
N VAL A 233 17.16 -1.35 -9.41
CA VAL A 233 16.08 -0.44 -9.80
C VAL A 233 16.63 0.82 -10.46
N ASN A 234 17.69 1.38 -9.88
CA ASN A 234 18.26 2.66 -10.33
C ASN A 234 18.94 2.54 -11.70
N GLU A 235 19.47 1.36 -12.05
CA GLU A 235 20.05 1.07 -13.37
C GLU A 235 19.00 0.84 -14.46
N ALA A 236 17.78 0.41 -14.10
CA ALA A 236 16.70 0.15 -15.05
C ALA A 236 16.09 1.41 -15.68
N THR A 237 16.39 2.61 -15.15
CA THR A 237 15.93 3.92 -15.68
C THR A 237 14.40 4.03 -15.85
N LEU A 238 13.65 3.40 -14.94
CA LEU A 238 12.19 3.48 -14.93
C LEU A 238 11.72 4.92 -14.77
N THR A 239 10.71 5.34 -15.54
CA THR A 239 10.13 6.68 -15.47
C THR A 239 8.64 6.58 -15.20
N ALA A 240 8.14 7.35 -14.23
CA ALA A 240 6.72 7.42 -13.91
C ALA A 240 6.12 8.78 -14.25
N GLY A 241 4.78 8.80 -14.37
CA GLY A 241 3.98 10.00 -14.36
C GLY A 241 4.04 10.64 -12.98
N ILE A 242 3.16 10.21 -12.07
CA ILE A 242 3.12 10.73 -10.70
C ILE A 242 2.64 9.74 -9.62
N ALA A 243 2.34 8.48 -9.96
CA ALA A 243 1.78 7.52 -9.01
C ALA A 243 2.67 6.29 -8.89
N LEU A 244 2.89 5.85 -7.66
CA LEU A 244 3.65 4.66 -7.31
C LEU A 244 2.84 3.83 -6.30
N ALA A 245 2.87 2.52 -6.44
CA ALA A 245 2.48 1.58 -5.40
C ALA A 245 3.47 0.42 -5.41
N ALA A 246 3.74 -0.18 -4.26
CA ALA A 246 4.69 -1.28 -4.18
C ALA A 246 4.19 -2.38 -3.25
N THR A 247 4.61 -3.61 -3.54
CA THR A 247 4.37 -4.75 -2.68
C THR A 247 5.47 -5.79 -2.87
N TRP A 248 5.50 -6.76 -1.98
CA TRP A 248 6.29 -7.97 -2.13
C TRP A 248 5.37 -9.15 -2.50
N GLN A 249 5.74 -9.94 -3.49
CA GLN A 249 5.01 -11.13 -3.93
C GLN A 249 5.75 -12.38 -3.48
N ARG A 250 5.04 -13.32 -2.85
CA ARG A 250 5.61 -14.62 -2.49
C ARG A 250 5.95 -15.42 -3.76
N PRO A 251 7.05 -16.19 -3.77
CA PRO A 251 7.41 -16.99 -4.94
C PRO A 251 6.33 -18.03 -5.27
N SER A 252 6.07 -18.22 -6.56
CA SER A 252 5.04 -19.15 -7.08
C SER A 252 5.44 -20.63 -6.97
N GLY A 253 6.69 -20.94 -6.63
CA GLY A 253 7.20 -22.30 -6.41
C GLY A 253 7.32 -22.63 -4.93
N GLY A 254 6.59 -23.63 -4.43
CA GLY A 254 6.69 -24.07 -3.04
C GLY A 254 8.14 -24.38 -2.63
N ARG A 255 8.63 -23.73 -1.56
CA ARG A 255 9.91 -23.91 -0.81
C ARG A 255 11.24 -24.15 -1.59
N GLY A 256 11.25 -24.17 -2.92
CA GLY A 256 12.27 -24.90 -3.69
C GLY A 256 13.34 -24.09 -4.43
N SER A 257 13.04 -22.96 -5.09
CA SER A 257 14.03 -22.38 -6.02
C SER A 257 14.14 -20.85 -6.09
N ASN A 258 13.20 -20.10 -5.52
CA ASN A 258 13.37 -18.68 -5.17
C ASN A 258 12.69 -18.51 -3.83
N LYS A 259 13.43 -18.46 -2.71
CA LYS A 259 12.81 -18.41 -1.38
C LYS A 259 12.35 -17.02 -0.98
N ASP A 260 12.86 -15.99 -1.67
CA ASP A 260 12.80 -14.62 -1.19
C ASP A 260 11.71 -13.77 -1.85
N GLY A 261 10.97 -14.33 -2.81
CA GLY A 261 9.89 -13.62 -3.52
C GLY A 261 10.37 -12.54 -4.47
N HIS A 262 9.44 -11.66 -4.87
CA HIS A 262 9.70 -10.59 -5.82
C HIS A 262 9.17 -9.26 -5.29
N TRP A 263 10.00 -8.23 -5.34
CA TRP A 263 9.55 -6.85 -5.13
C TRP A 263 8.86 -6.36 -6.38
N ILE A 264 7.75 -5.65 -6.24
CA ILE A 264 6.94 -5.19 -7.36
C ILE A 264 6.59 -3.73 -7.15
N VAL A 265 6.80 -2.94 -8.20
CA VAL A 265 6.43 -1.53 -8.25
C VAL A 265 5.43 -1.35 -9.39
N ALA A 266 4.22 -0.94 -9.04
CA ALA A 266 3.22 -0.46 -9.99
C ALA A 266 3.36 1.06 -10.14
N TYR A 267 3.30 1.55 -11.37
CA TYR A 267 3.40 2.97 -11.67
C TYR A 267 2.62 3.32 -12.92
N GLN A 268 2.09 4.54 -12.96
CA GLN A 268 1.51 5.07 -14.19
C GLN A 268 2.63 5.61 -15.08
N SER A 269 2.73 5.16 -16.33
CA SER A 269 3.72 5.66 -17.27
C SER A 269 3.39 7.10 -17.73
N PRO A 270 4.33 7.84 -18.34
CA PRO A 270 4.04 9.13 -18.97
C PRO A 270 2.96 9.07 -20.07
N LEU A 271 2.66 7.89 -20.64
CA LEU A 271 1.61 7.66 -21.62
C LEU A 271 0.23 7.36 -21.00
N GLY A 272 0.15 7.20 -19.68
CA GLY A 272 -1.08 7.02 -18.92
C GLY A 272 -1.46 5.58 -18.59
N ASP A 273 -0.80 4.58 -19.19
CA ASP A 273 -0.98 3.17 -18.86
C ASP A 273 -0.34 2.84 -17.50
N ILE A 274 -0.84 1.80 -16.84
CA ILE A 274 -0.27 1.31 -15.58
C ILE A 274 0.65 0.14 -15.91
N LEU A 275 1.92 0.30 -15.55
CA LEU A 275 2.97 -0.68 -15.72
C LEU A 275 3.38 -1.26 -14.36
N THR A 276 3.92 -2.47 -14.39
CA THR A 276 4.50 -3.13 -13.22
C THR A 276 5.89 -3.61 -13.55
N ALA A 277 6.87 -3.18 -12.74
CA ALA A 277 8.23 -3.68 -12.80
C ALA A 277 8.51 -4.51 -11.55
N ASN A 278 9.40 -5.49 -11.63
CA ASN A 278 9.70 -6.36 -10.49
C ASN A 278 11.18 -6.75 -10.41
N SER A 279 11.59 -7.27 -9.25
CA SER A 279 12.99 -7.60 -8.95
C SER A 279 13.59 -8.78 -9.72
N SER A 280 12.81 -9.47 -10.55
CA SER A 280 13.39 -10.44 -11.49
C SER A 280 13.83 -9.79 -12.80
N ASP A 281 13.23 -8.65 -13.17
CA ASP A 281 13.52 -7.95 -14.42
C ASP A 281 12.97 -6.50 -14.40
N TRP A 282 13.70 -5.60 -13.76
CA TRP A 282 13.31 -4.18 -13.72
C TRP A 282 13.33 -3.52 -15.10
N ALA A 283 14.10 -4.03 -16.06
CA ALA A 283 14.28 -3.42 -17.37
C ALA A 283 13.10 -3.68 -18.33
N ASN A 284 12.26 -4.68 -18.04
CA ASN A 284 11.14 -5.08 -18.89
C ASN A 284 9.81 -5.00 -18.10
N PRO A 285 9.30 -3.78 -17.83
CA PRO A 285 8.02 -3.61 -17.15
C PRO A 285 6.86 -4.20 -17.97
N VAL A 286 5.89 -4.78 -17.28
CA VAL A 286 4.70 -5.44 -17.85
C VAL A 286 3.48 -4.55 -17.66
N GLY A 287 2.69 -4.37 -18.72
CA GLY A 287 1.43 -3.63 -18.66
C GLY A 287 0.36 -4.33 -17.82
N ALA A 288 -0.15 -3.64 -16.81
CA ALA A 288 -1.26 -4.08 -15.96
C ALA A 288 -2.61 -3.53 -16.43
N VAL A 289 -2.64 -2.27 -16.88
CA VAL A 289 -3.84 -1.60 -17.41
C VAL A 289 -3.45 -0.68 -18.56
N VAL A 290 -4.25 -0.67 -19.63
CA VAL A 290 -4.01 0.18 -20.81
C VAL A 290 -4.39 1.64 -20.55
N SER A 291 -3.73 2.58 -21.22
CA SER A 291 -3.91 4.02 -20.98
C SER A 291 -5.31 4.56 -21.31
N SER A 292 -6.11 3.86 -22.13
CA SER A 292 -7.49 4.26 -22.42
C SER A 292 -8.43 4.11 -21.23
N ASP A 293 -8.03 3.32 -20.24
CA ASP A 293 -8.90 2.88 -19.16
C ASP A 293 -8.53 3.55 -17.83
N VAL A 294 -7.50 4.38 -17.81
CA VAL A 294 -6.95 4.99 -16.58
C VAL A 294 -6.86 6.51 -16.74
N PRO A 295 -7.42 7.32 -15.82
CA PRO A 295 -7.27 8.76 -15.88
C PRO A 295 -5.80 9.12 -15.63
N PRO A 296 -5.30 10.22 -16.21
CA PRO A 296 -3.99 10.72 -15.84
C PRO A 296 -3.96 10.98 -14.33
N ASN A 297 -2.82 10.70 -13.70
CA ASN A 297 -2.61 10.89 -12.27
C ASN A 297 -3.42 9.95 -11.37
N SER A 298 -3.79 8.77 -11.88
CA SER A 298 -4.57 7.81 -11.10
C SER A 298 -3.84 7.37 -9.84
N SER A 299 -4.52 7.40 -8.70
CA SER A 299 -3.96 6.80 -7.47
C SER A 299 -3.85 5.28 -7.61
N LEU A 300 -2.80 4.71 -7.04
CA LEU A 300 -2.49 3.28 -7.12
C LEU A 300 -2.33 2.72 -5.71
N ALA A 301 -2.85 1.52 -5.49
CA ALA A 301 -2.55 0.73 -4.30
C ALA A 301 -2.47 -0.75 -4.70
N ILE A 302 -1.45 -1.47 -4.21
CA ILE A 302 -1.21 -2.86 -4.58
C ILE A 302 -0.99 -3.71 -3.33
N VAL A 303 -1.55 -4.92 -3.32
CA VAL A 303 -1.44 -5.85 -2.18
C VAL A 303 -1.26 -7.28 -2.70
N PRO A 304 -0.56 -8.17 -1.96
CA PRO A 304 -0.55 -9.60 -2.25
C PRO A 304 -1.95 -10.19 -2.05
N GLN A 305 -2.29 -11.19 -2.88
CA GLN A 305 -3.58 -11.87 -2.83
C GLN A 305 -3.39 -13.39 -2.94
N LEU A 306 -4.28 -14.13 -2.27
CA LEU A 306 -4.36 -15.57 -2.44
C LEU A 306 -4.81 -15.94 -3.87
N ASN A 307 -4.10 -16.88 -4.47
CA ASN A 307 -4.41 -17.59 -5.69
C ASN A 307 -4.59 -19.07 -5.33
N GLY A 308 -5.84 -19.46 -5.10
CA GLY A 308 -6.15 -20.72 -4.42
C GLY A 308 -5.56 -20.74 -3.01
N ALA A 309 -4.64 -21.66 -2.75
CA ALA A 309 -3.96 -21.80 -1.45
C ALA A 309 -2.61 -21.06 -1.37
N ARG A 310 -2.17 -20.41 -2.45
CA ARG A 310 -0.86 -19.76 -2.52
C ARG A 310 -1.00 -18.25 -2.45
N LEU A 311 -0.09 -17.58 -1.75
CA LEU A 311 -0.03 -16.11 -1.70
C LEU A 311 0.87 -15.55 -2.82
N ASP A 312 0.69 -16.07 -4.04
CA ASP A 312 1.49 -15.68 -5.21
C ASP A 312 0.69 -14.83 -6.21
N GLY A 313 -0.51 -14.37 -5.85
CA GLY A 313 -1.28 -13.41 -6.63
C GLY A 313 -1.09 -11.98 -6.16
N LEU A 314 -1.56 -11.01 -6.95
CA LEU A 314 -1.61 -9.58 -6.59
C LEU A 314 -2.97 -8.98 -6.92
N ALA A 315 -3.37 -7.99 -6.15
CA ALA A 315 -4.48 -7.10 -6.45
C ALA A 315 -3.96 -5.66 -6.56
N LEU A 316 -4.26 -4.99 -7.68
CA LEU A 316 -3.89 -3.60 -7.94
C LEU A 316 -5.17 -2.79 -8.11
N ALA A 317 -5.39 -1.82 -7.21
CA ALA A 317 -6.48 -0.86 -7.28
C ALA A 317 -6.06 0.42 -8.02
N PHE A 318 -6.94 0.92 -8.88
CA PHE A 318 -6.74 2.11 -9.70
C PHE A 318 -8.08 2.79 -10.05
N GLU A 319 -8.05 3.99 -10.63
CA GLU A 319 -9.25 4.70 -11.10
C GLU A 319 -9.58 4.26 -12.53
N ASN A 320 -10.84 3.92 -12.81
CA ASN A 320 -11.27 3.51 -14.15
C ASN A 320 -11.93 4.66 -14.93
N LEU A 321 -11.53 4.88 -16.19
CA LEU A 321 -12.18 5.79 -17.14
C LEU A 321 -13.44 5.21 -17.80
N GLY A 322 -13.49 3.90 -18.03
CA GLY A 322 -14.62 3.19 -18.63
C GLY A 322 -15.85 3.17 -17.73
N ASN A 323 -15.65 3.25 -16.41
CA ASN A 323 -16.68 3.55 -15.43
C ASN A 323 -16.22 4.73 -14.58
N PRO A 324 -16.34 5.96 -15.12
CA PRO A 324 -15.75 7.14 -14.51
C PRO A 324 -16.30 7.29 -13.10
N ASN A 325 -15.42 7.67 -12.16
CA ASN A 325 -15.69 7.77 -10.73
C ASN A 325 -15.73 6.44 -9.98
N ASN A 326 -15.14 5.36 -10.52
CA ASN A 326 -15.02 4.11 -9.78
C ASN A 326 -13.56 3.71 -9.54
N MET A 327 -13.30 3.19 -8.35
CA MET A 327 -12.11 2.41 -8.06
C MET A 327 -12.34 1.03 -8.65
N GLU A 328 -11.41 0.55 -9.47
CA GLU A 328 -11.42 -0.81 -10.01
C GLU A 328 -10.18 -1.55 -9.50
N LYS A 329 -10.21 -2.88 -9.63
CA LYS A 329 -9.09 -3.75 -9.36
C LYS A 329 -8.79 -4.63 -10.56
N THR A 330 -7.51 -4.73 -10.89
CA THR A 330 -6.95 -5.77 -11.76
C THR A 330 -6.15 -6.76 -10.90
N THR A 331 -6.08 -8.02 -11.33
CA THR A 331 -5.41 -9.07 -10.55
C THR A 331 -4.31 -9.76 -11.36
N LEU A 332 -3.20 -10.10 -10.69
CA LEU A 332 -2.14 -10.91 -11.28
C LEU A 332 -2.20 -12.32 -10.71
N HIS A 333 -2.34 -13.31 -11.59
CA HIS A 333 -2.14 -14.72 -11.25
C HIS A 333 -0.98 -15.31 -12.05
N ALA A 334 -1.19 -15.49 -13.36
CA ALA A 334 -0.13 -15.79 -14.32
C ALA A 334 0.14 -14.62 -15.27
N GLN A 335 -0.89 -13.81 -15.50
CA GLN A 335 -0.89 -12.57 -16.27
C GLN A 335 -1.87 -11.62 -15.60
N TRP A 336 -1.74 -10.32 -15.89
CA TRP A 336 -2.73 -9.34 -15.44
C TRP A 336 -4.07 -9.64 -16.11
N ASP A 337 -5.07 -9.94 -15.29
CA ASP A 337 -6.42 -10.20 -15.72
C ASP A 337 -7.31 -8.99 -15.38
N HIS A 338 -7.85 -8.38 -16.43
CA HIS A 338 -8.78 -7.25 -16.35
C HIS A 338 -10.24 -7.72 -16.36
N VAL A 339 -10.53 -8.90 -15.80
CA VAL A 339 -11.90 -9.23 -15.39
C VAL A 339 -12.18 -8.43 -14.11
N GLY A 340 -12.50 -7.14 -14.32
CA GLY A 340 -12.71 -6.18 -13.24
C GLY A 340 -13.87 -6.59 -12.34
N ASP A 341 -13.61 -6.57 -11.03
CA ASP A 341 -14.69 -6.43 -10.06
C ASP A 341 -15.30 -5.04 -10.27
N ASN A 342 -16.51 -4.97 -10.82
CA ASN A 342 -17.16 -3.70 -11.15
C ASN A 342 -17.35 -2.84 -9.89
N GLY A 343 -16.51 -1.81 -9.76
CA GLY A 343 -16.65 -0.69 -8.82
C GLY A 343 -16.43 -1.08 -7.36
N LEU A 344 -15.16 -1.15 -6.96
CA LEU A 344 -14.78 -1.34 -5.56
C LEU A 344 -15.39 -0.24 -4.68
N VAL A 345 -15.02 1.01 -4.99
CA VAL A 345 -15.58 2.23 -4.42
C VAL A 345 -16.20 3.01 -5.56
N THR A 346 -17.46 3.42 -5.42
CA THR A 346 -18.18 4.18 -6.44
C THR A 346 -18.26 5.67 -6.09
N ASP A 347 -18.63 6.49 -7.07
CA ASP A 347 -18.81 7.94 -6.92
C ASP A 347 -17.54 8.67 -6.45
N LEU A 348 -16.38 8.19 -6.87
CA LEU A 348 -15.08 8.83 -6.63
C LEU A 348 -15.06 10.25 -7.20
N PRO A 349 -14.65 11.24 -6.40
CA PRO A 349 -14.28 12.55 -6.92
C PRO A 349 -12.98 12.46 -7.73
N ALA A 350 -12.63 13.54 -8.43
CA ALA A 350 -11.36 13.61 -9.15
C ALA A 350 -10.15 13.61 -8.19
N ASN A 351 -9.12 12.83 -8.51
CA ASN A 351 -7.86 12.71 -7.75
C ASN A 351 -8.03 12.19 -6.29
N PRO A 352 -8.72 11.06 -6.07
CA PRO A 352 -8.72 10.40 -4.77
C PRO A 352 -7.32 9.83 -4.44
N GLN A 353 -7.07 9.48 -3.19
CA GLN A 353 -5.91 8.67 -2.81
C GLN A 353 -6.35 7.30 -2.34
N PHE A 354 -5.65 6.25 -2.74
CA PHE A 354 -5.98 4.87 -2.40
C PHE A 354 -4.99 4.26 -1.42
N ALA A 355 -5.51 3.39 -0.56
CA ALA A 355 -4.72 2.52 0.30
C ALA A 355 -5.42 1.16 0.40
N ILE A 356 -4.68 0.08 0.65
CA ILE A 356 -5.26 -1.25 0.85
C ILE A 356 -4.66 -1.85 2.11
N THR A 357 -5.52 -2.37 2.99
CA THR A 357 -5.10 -3.21 4.10
C THR A 357 -5.71 -4.59 3.98
N GLN A 358 -5.11 -5.54 4.70
CA GLN A 358 -5.56 -6.91 4.76
C GLN A 358 -5.66 -7.37 6.21
N PHE A 359 -6.50 -8.37 6.45
CA PHE A 359 -6.69 -8.98 7.76
C PHE A 359 -7.18 -10.42 7.60
N ASP A 360 -7.21 -11.15 8.71
CA ASP A 360 -7.59 -12.58 8.75
C ASP A 360 -6.76 -13.46 7.81
N ASN A 361 -5.43 -13.27 7.81
CA ASN A 361 -4.48 -14.11 7.07
C ASN A 361 -4.75 -14.15 5.55
N TRP A 362 -4.77 -12.97 4.93
CA TRP A 362 -4.86 -12.78 3.46
C TRP A 362 -6.20 -13.16 2.84
N THR A 363 -7.23 -13.38 3.64
CA THR A 363 -8.56 -13.71 3.12
C THR A 363 -9.46 -12.49 2.99
N ASN A 364 -9.20 -11.44 3.76
CA ASN A 364 -10.05 -10.26 3.83
C ASN A 364 -9.24 -9.00 3.50
N PHE A 365 -9.85 -8.08 2.75
CA PHE A 365 -9.22 -6.86 2.27
C PHE A 365 -10.14 -5.67 2.46
N LEU A 366 -9.56 -4.53 2.83
CA LEU A 366 -10.26 -3.25 2.88
C LEU A 366 -9.57 -2.29 1.91
N TYR A 367 -10.29 -1.90 0.86
CA TYR A 367 -9.84 -0.93 -0.13
C TYR A 367 -10.34 0.44 0.28
N LEU A 368 -9.43 1.35 0.56
CA LEU A 368 -9.70 2.67 1.13
C LEU A 368 -9.55 3.74 0.05
N ALA A 369 -10.41 4.76 0.09
CA ALA A 369 -10.29 5.96 -0.71
C ALA A 369 -10.41 7.20 0.18
N LEU A 370 -9.40 8.08 0.11
CA LEU A 370 -9.47 9.45 0.63
C LEU A 370 -9.89 10.37 -0.50
N PHE A 371 -10.97 11.12 -0.27
CA PHE A 371 -11.50 12.10 -1.20
C PHE A 371 -10.86 13.48 -0.98
N PRO A 372 -10.85 14.39 -1.97
CA PRO A 372 -10.36 15.76 -1.82
C PRO A 372 -11.11 16.63 -0.82
N ASP A 373 -12.31 16.21 -0.37
CA ASP A 373 -13.07 16.82 0.72
C ASP A 373 -12.72 16.21 2.09
N ASP A 374 -11.60 15.49 2.14
CA ASP A 374 -11.02 14.81 3.29
C ASP A 374 -11.86 13.64 3.85
N LYS A 375 -12.87 13.19 3.10
CA LYS A 375 -13.69 12.04 3.47
C LYS A 375 -12.95 10.74 3.17
N VAL A 376 -12.88 9.84 4.15
CA VAL A 376 -12.41 8.46 3.95
C VAL A 376 -13.61 7.53 3.74
N THR A 377 -13.60 6.80 2.64
CA THR A 377 -14.56 5.74 2.32
C THR A 377 -13.82 4.43 2.09
N ALA A 378 -14.54 3.31 2.07
CA ALA A 378 -13.93 2.03 1.77
C ALA A 378 -14.88 1.08 1.04
N SER A 379 -14.31 -0.02 0.56
CA SER A 379 -15.03 -1.24 0.25
C SER A 379 -14.34 -2.42 0.90
N CYS A 380 -15.13 -3.37 1.37
CA CYS A 380 -14.64 -4.51 2.11
C CYS A 380 -14.91 -5.78 1.31
N TYR A 381 -13.83 -6.51 1.04
CA TYR A 381 -13.88 -7.86 0.54
C TYR A 381 -13.68 -8.80 1.71
N LEU A 382 -14.71 -9.57 2.04
CA LEU A 382 -14.62 -10.66 3.01
C LEU A 382 -14.72 -11.97 2.24
N LYS A 383 -13.87 -12.93 2.61
CA LYS A 383 -13.92 -14.27 2.02
C LYS A 383 -15.34 -14.83 2.12
N ASP A 384 -15.79 -15.44 1.03
CA ASP A 384 -17.11 -16.07 0.91
C ASP A 384 -18.31 -15.09 0.96
N LEU A 385 -18.07 -13.78 1.00
CA LEU A 385 -19.10 -12.75 0.95
C LEU A 385 -18.95 -11.87 -0.29
N PRO A 386 -20.07 -11.31 -0.80
CA PRO A 386 -19.98 -10.29 -1.83
C PRO A 386 -19.26 -9.06 -1.28
N LEU A 387 -18.56 -8.37 -2.17
CA LEU A 387 -18.01 -7.05 -1.88
C LEU A 387 -19.12 -6.10 -1.40
N PHE A 388 -18.86 -5.32 -0.35
CA PHE A 388 -19.78 -4.29 0.11
C PHE A 388 -19.08 -2.96 0.39
N ALA A 389 -19.78 -1.87 0.09
CA ALA A 389 -19.29 -0.52 0.30
C ALA A 389 -19.44 -0.09 1.77
N ILE A 390 -18.46 0.68 2.25
CA ILE A 390 -18.45 1.35 3.54
C ILE A 390 -18.36 2.86 3.27
N PRO A 391 -19.52 3.54 3.14
CA PRO A 391 -19.55 4.94 2.71
C PRO A 391 -19.03 5.92 3.77
N ASN A 392 -18.87 5.48 5.01
CA ASN A 392 -18.34 6.28 6.12
C ASN A 392 -17.51 5.40 7.06
N ILE A 393 -16.27 5.79 7.30
CA ILE A 393 -15.43 5.23 8.36
C ILE A 393 -15.71 5.96 9.67
N ILE A 394 -15.90 5.19 10.75
CA ILE A 394 -16.10 5.67 12.10
C ILE A 394 -14.74 5.67 12.81
N PHE A 395 -14.15 6.85 12.95
CA PHE A 395 -12.95 7.04 13.75
C PHE A 395 -13.32 7.15 15.24
N SER A 396 -13.00 6.11 16.00
CA SER A 396 -13.22 5.99 17.44
C SER A 396 -12.05 6.62 18.17
N GLY A 397 -12.20 7.90 18.53
CA GLY A 397 -11.15 8.73 19.11
C GLY A 397 -10.27 9.42 18.06
N GLY A 398 -9.38 10.31 18.53
CA GLY A 398 -8.49 11.10 17.65
C GLY A 398 -9.24 12.06 16.71
N PRO A 399 -8.52 12.67 15.75
CA PRO A 399 -9.11 13.36 14.60
C PRO A 399 -10.01 12.42 13.77
N THR A 400 -10.94 12.97 13.00
CA THR A 400 -11.92 12.14 12.25
C THR A 400 -12.06 12.52 10.78
N ASN A 401 -11.39 13.58 10.33
CA ASN A 401 -11.42 14.12 8.98
C ASN A 401 -10.17 14.99 8.76
N GLN A 402 -10.08 15.64 7.59
CA GLN A 402 -8.98 16.55 7.22
C GLN A 402 -7.63 15.85 7.04
N PHE A 403 -7.68 14.63 6.52
CA PHE A 403 -6.49 13.91 6.12
C PHE A 403 -5.98 14.42 4.77
N SER A 404 -4.73 14.87 4.70
CA SER A 404 -4.12 15.26 3.42
C SER A 404 -3.50 14.08 2.66
N SER A 405 -3.19 13.00 3.36
CA SER A 405 -2.75 11.73 2.77
C SER A 405 -3.04 10.57 3.70
N ILE A 406 -3.22 9.38 3.13
CA ILE A 406 -3.46 8.13 3.86
C ILE A 406 -2.51 7.03 3.42
N ALA A 407 -2.22 6.09 4.32
CA ALA A 407 -1.52 4.86 4.03
C ALA A 407 -2.04 3.75 4.95
N SER A 408 -1.76 2.50 4.59
CA SER A 408 -2.09 1.36 5.44
C SER A 408 -1.03 0.27 5.32
N THR A 409 -0.95 -0.54 6.37
CA THR A 409 -0.09 -1.72 6.42
C THR A 409 -0.91 -2.98 6.23
N THR A 410 -0.25 -4.12 6.05
CA THR A 410 -0.91 -5.42 5.90
C THR A 410 -1.36 -6.03 7.24
N ASP A 411 -1.10 -5.39 8.38
CA ASP A 411 -1.57 -5.82 9.70
C ASP A 411 -2.72 -4.94 10.22
N ALA A 412 -3.63 -4.53 9.33
CA ALA A 412 -4.85 -3.80 9.67
C ALA A 412 -4.61 -2.45 10.39
N MET A 413 -3.53 -1.73 10.05
CA MET A 413 -3.30 -0.37 10.54
C MET A 413 -3.56 0.66 9.45
N PHE A 414 -4.10 1.80 9.86
CA PHE A 414 -4.36 2.97 9.04
C PHE A 414 -3.56 4.15 9.58
N TYR A 415 -2.99 4.92 8.66
CA TYR A 415 -2.22 6.12 8.95
C TYR A 415 -2.76 7.28 8.13
N GLY A 416 -2.77 8.46 8.72
CA GLY A 416 -3.17 9.68 8.03
C GLY A 416 -2.34 10.89 8.44
N ILE A 417 -2.07 11.78 7.49
CA ILE A 417 -1.49 13.10 7.78
C ILE A 417 -2.62 14.06 8.15
N PHE A 418 -2.60 14.60 9.36
CA PHE A 418 -3.58 15.56 9.87
C PHE A 418 -2.87 16.73 10.52
N ASN A 419 -3.12 17.95 10.05
CA ASN A 419 -2.59 19.20 10.62
C ASN A 419 -1.08 19.13 10.98
N ASP A 420 -0.25 18.78 9.98
CA ASP A 420 1.21 18.66 10.12
C ASP A 420 1.70 17.52 11.05
N THR A 421 0.82 16.57 11.40
CA THR A 421 1.15 15.39 12.20
C THR A 421 0.77 14.10 11.46
N ILE A 422 1.38 12.97 11.84
CA ILE A 422 0.94 11.64 11.39
C ILE A 422 0.24 10.96 12.56
N ILE A 423 -0.99 10.51 12.33
CA ILE A 423 -1.80 9.79 13.31
C ILE A 423 -2.05 8.35 12.88
N GLU A 424 -2.19 7.46 13.86
CA GLU A 424 -2.34 6.01 13.69
C GLU A 424 -3.67 5.52 14.26
N TYR A 425 -4.31 4.60 13.52
CA TYR A 425 -5.51 3.90 13.92
C TYR A 425 -5.36 2.40 13.65
N SER A 426 -5.91 1.56 14.53
CA SER A 426 -6.10 0.14 14.27
C SER A 426 -7.49 -0.10 13.70
N VAL A 427 -7.60 -0.84 12.60
CA VAL A 427 -8.88 -1.23 12.01
C VAL A 427 -9.53 -2.32 12.88
N ASP A 428 -10.81 -2.14 13.23
CA ASP A 428 -11.58 -3.17 13.92
C ASP A 428 -11.95 -4.28 12.94
N THR A 429 -11.25 -5.41 13.01
CA THR A 429 -11.47 -6.54 12.09
C THR A 429 -12.82 -7.23 12.28
N LYS A 430 -13.55 -6.94 13.37
CA LYS A 430 -14.93 -7.41 13.60
C LYS A 430 -15.97 -6.39 13.12
N SER A 431 -15.60 -5.13 13.03
CA SER A 431 -16.43 -4.03 12.54
C SER A 431 -15.60 -3.18 11.58
N GLN A 432 -15.50 -3.60 10.31
CA GLN A 432 -14.53 -3.03 9.36
C GLN A 432 -14.79 -1.55 9.01
N SER A 433 -15.92 -0.99 9.46
CA SER A 433 -16.21 0.44 9.40
C SER A 433 -15.64 1.25 10.57
N THR A 434 -15.02 0.63 11.58
CA THR A 434 -14.61 1.29 12.83
C THR A 434 -13.10 1.26 13.00
N PHE A 435 -12.48 2.43 13.13
CA PHE A 435 -11.03 2.60 13.26
C PHE A 435 -10.73 3.19 14.63
N HIS A 436 -9.98 2.47 15.47
CA HIS A 436 -9.67 2.89 16.84
C HIS A 436 -8.38 3.68 16.89
N TYR A 437 -8.43 4.89 17.46
CA TYR A 437 -7.25 5.74 17.59
C TYR A 437 -6.18 5.10 18.48
N VAL A 438 -4.95 5.05 17.98
CA VAL A 438 -3.79 4.50 18.68
C VAL A 438 -2.92 5.62 19.23
N GLY A 439 -2.56 6.59 18.40
CA GLY A 439 -1.67 7.67 18.82
C GLY A 439 -1.11 8.53 17.70
N VAL A 440 -0.17 9.40 18.07
CA VAL A 440 0.61 10.22 17.15
C VAL A 440 1.91 9.52 16.83
N VAL A 441 2.18 9.31 15.54
CA VAL A 441 3.43 8.71 15.05
C VAL A 441 4.51 9.76 14.85
N TYR A 442 4.16 10.96 14.38
CA TYR A 442 5.09 12.06 14.13
C TYR A 442 4.41 13.42 14.40
N PRO A 443 5.03 14.33 15.17
CA PRO A 443 4.47 15.63 15.51
C PRO A 443 4.72 16.71 14.48
#